data_AF-A0A5C8DPL3-F1
#
_entry.id   AF-A0A5C8DPL3-F1
#
_cell.length_a   1.000
_cell.length_b   1.000
_cell.length_c   1.000
_cell.angle_alpha   90.00
_cell.angle_beta   90.00
_cell.angle_gamma   90.00
#
_symmetry.space_group_name_H-M   'P 1'
#
loop_
_entity.id
_entity.type
_entity.pdbx_description
1 polymer ?
#
loop_
_entity_poly.entity_id
_entity_poly.type
_entity_poly.pdbx_seq_one_letter_code
_entity_poly.pdbx_strand_id
1 'polypeptide(L)'
;MFGKRSGSEADIRTAPIPNRVQEAAPVAPRPAPATVASPPLAPARPPVSAPVVEARRSDSYYQVKATIFGALIEAIDLAQLSKLDVESAREEIRDIVNEIIAIKNIVMSIAEQEELLDDICNDVLGYGPLEPLLARDDIADIMVNGAGTVFIEVGGKIQKTGIRFRDNQQLLNICQRIVSQVGRRVDESSPICDARLADGSRVNAIVPPLAIDGPALTIRKFKKDKLTLDQLVKFGAISPEGAQILQIIGRVRCNVLISGGTGSGKT
;
A
#
# COMPACT_ATOMS: atom_id res chain seq x y z
N MET A 1 -53.38 41.23 33.37
CA MET A 1 -53.86 42.13 32.29
C MET A 1 -53.10 41.69 31.04
N PHE A 2 -53.67 41.10 29.98
CA PHE A 2 -54.81 41.50 29.13
C PHE A 2 -54.60 42.81 28.37
N GLY A 3 -54.59 42.72 27.03
CA GLY A 3 -54.43 43.82 26.08
C GLY A 3 -54.23 43.31 24.64
N LYS A 4 -55.32 42.97 23.93
CA LYS A 4 -55.33 42.57 22.51
C LYS A 4 -56.11 43.60 21.67
N ARG A 5 -55.64 43.85 20.43
CA ARG A 5 -56.34 44.23 19.16
C ARG A 5 -55.34 45.09 18.32
N SER A 6 -55.06 44.94 17.02
CA SER A 6 -55.66 44.32 15.80
C SER A 6 -56.24 45.34 14.81
N GLY A 7 -55.69 45.38 13.58
CA GLY A 7 -56.01 46.30 12.46
C GLY A 7 -54.71 46.76 11.79
N SER A 8 -54.36 46.25 10.60
CA SER A 8 -54.72 46.77 9.25
C SER A 8 -53.95 48.06 8.89
N GLU A 9 -52.86 48.01 8.10
CA GLU A 9 -52.83 48.04 6.61
C GLU A 9 -53.05 49.45 6.01
N ALA A 10 -52.44 49.88 4.89
CA ALA A 10 -51.23 49.42 4.19
C ALA A 10 -50.83 50.46 3.10
N ASP A 11 -49.52 50.65 2.86
CA ASP A 11 -48.90 51.24 1.66
C ASP A 11 -47.37 50.86 1.73
N ILE A 12 -46.55 50.69 0.70
CA ILE A 12 -46.40 51.39 -0.59
C ILE A 12 -45.99 50.43 -1.74
N ARG A 13 -46.69 50.54 -2.89
CA ARG A 13 -46.32 50.13 -4.28
C ARG A 13 -46.05 48.67 -4.65
N THR A 14 -46.94 48.14 -5.49
CA THR A 14 -46.63 47.20 -6.60
C THR A 14 -47.32 47.68 -7.89
N ALA A 15 -46.85 47.23 -9.07
CA ALA A 15 -47.44 47.58 -10.37
C ALA A 15 -47.57 46.31 -11.26
N PRO A 16 -48.73 46.03 -11.90
CA PRO A 16 -48.99 44.75 -12.55
C PRO A 16 -48.92 44.76 -14.10
N ILE A 17 -48.84 43.57 -14.70
CA ILE A 17 -49.15 43.28 -16.12
C ILE A 17 -50.03 42.00 -16.17
N PRO A 18 -51.14 41.96 -16.93
CA PRO A 18 -52.12 40.85 -16.86
C PRO A 18 -52.02 39.77 -17.96
N ASN A 19 -52.70 38.64 -17.68
CA ASN A 19 -53.37 37.67 -18.58
C ASN A 19 -54.05 38.34 -19.83
N ARG A 20 -54.40 37.71 -20.97
CA ARG A 20 -54.50 36.32 -21.50
C ARG A 20 -54.72 36.41 -23.05
N VAL A 21 -54.85 35.42 -23.96
CA VAL A 21 -54.81 33.93 -24.07
C VAL A 21 -54.33 33.60 -25.52
N GLN A 22 -53.77 32.41 -25.82
CA GLN A 22 -54.14 31.63 -27.03
C GLN A 22 -53.61 30.18 -27.04
N GLU A 23 -54.07 29.35 -27.99
CA GLU A 23 -54.10 27.88 -27.89
C GLU A 23 -53.76 27.16 -29.22
N ALA A 24 -53.00 26.06 -29.11
CA ALA A 24 -52.76 24.93 -30.04
C ALA A 24 -52.73 25.10 -31.59
N ALA A 25 -51.61 24.68 -32.21
CA ALA A 25 -51.49 23.63 -33.27
C ALA A 25 -50.32 23.89 -34.26
N PRO A 26 -49.80 22.86 -34.98
CA PRO A 26 -49.53 21.48 -34.59
C PRO A 26 -48.03 21.11 -34.75
N VAL A 27 -47.65 19.85 -34.46
CA VAL A 27 -46.25 19.37 -34.54
C VAL A 27 -45.88 18.90 -35.96
N ALA A 28 -44.70 19.27 -36.43
CA ALA A 28 -44.02 18.63 -37.58
C ALA A 28 -42.80 17.81 -37.10
N PRO A 29 -42.51 16.65 -37.72
CA PRO A 29 -41.50 15.72 -37.21
C PRO A 29 -40.06 16.20 -37.45
N ARG A 30 -39.18 15.97 -36.47
CA ARG A 30 -37.72 16.09 -36.67
C ARG A 30 -37.21 14.88 -37.48
N PRO A 31 -36.29 15.08 -38.44
CA PRO A 31 -35.62 13.95 -39.11
C PRO A 31 -34.70 13.21 -38.13
N ALA A 32 -34.55 11.90 -38.34
CA ALA A 32 -33.58 11.10 -37.58
C ALA A 32 -32.14 11.46 -37.97
N PRO A 33 -31.18 11.47 -37.02
CA PRO A 33 -29.77 11.63 -37.35
C PRO A 33 -29.24 10.41 -38.11
N ALA A 34 -28.48 10.64 -39.17
CA ALA A 34 -27.91 9.58 -39.99
C ALA A 34 -26.82 8.78 -39.27
N THR A 35 -26.67 7.52 -39.65
CA THR A 35 -25.58 6.63 -39.21
C THR A 35 -24.23 7.09 -39.76
N VAL A 36 -23.48 7.84 -38.96
CA VAL A 36 -22.10 8.21 -39.28
C VAL A 36 -21.18 7.01 -39.01
N ALA A 37 -20.57 6.47 -40.08
CA ALA A 37 -19.66 5.33 -39.96
C ALA A 37 -18.31 5.75 -39.36
N SER A 38 -17.76 4.92 -38.46
CA SER A 38 -16.45 5.15 -37.84
C SER A 38 -15.31 5.06 -38.87
N PRO A 39 -14.32 5.97 -38.85
CA PRO A 39 -13.09 5.80 -39.63
C PRO A 39 -12.30 4.57 -39.14
N PRO A 40 -11.50 3.93 -40.00
CA PRO A 40 -10.89 2.64 -39.71
C PRO A 40 -9.81 2.72 -38.62
N LEU A 41 -9.73 1.65 -37.83
CA LEU A 41 -8.72 1.47 -36.78
C LEU A 41 -7.32 1.42 -37.40
N ALA A 42 -6.42 2.31 -36.98
CA ALA A 42 -5.00 2.17 -37.29
C ALA A 42 -4.47 0.85 -36.69
N PRO A 43 -3.60 0.09 -37.37
CA PRO A 43 -3.13 -1.19 -36.89
C PRO A 43 -2.41 -0.99 -35.55
N ALA A 44 -2.90 -1.66 -34.51
CA ALA A 44 -2.30 -1.58 -33.18
C ALA A 44 -0.84 -2.03 -33.26
N ARG A 45 0.09 -1.17 -32.85
CA ARG A 45 1.46 -1.61 -32.56
C ARG A 45 1.37 -2.73 -31.52
N PRO A 46 2.01 -3.89 -31.71
CA PRO A 46 2.02 -4.92 -30.68
C PRO A 46 2.59 -4.29 -29.40
N PRO A 47 2.00 -4.56 -28.22
CA PRO A 47 2.54 -4.05 -26.98
C PRO A 47 3.95 -4.60 -26.82
N VAL A 48 4.95 -3.71 -26.82
CA VAL A 48 6.34 -4.09 -26.55
C VAL A 48 6.36 -4.60 -25.12
N SER A 49 6.40 -5.93 -24.96
CA SER A 49 6.39 -6.58 -23.67
C SER A 49 7.62 -6.12 -22.90
N ALA A 50 7.42 -5.28 -21.89
CA ALA A 50 8.45 -4.98 -20.91
C ALA A 50 8.99 -6.31 -20.37
N PRO A 51 10.30 -6.54 -20.35
CA PRO A 51 10.86 -7.84 -20.02
C PRO A 51 10.65 -8.10 -18.52
N VAL A 52 9.65 -8.92 -18.19
CA VAL A 52 9.34 -9.34 -16.82
C VAL A 52 10.38 -10.35 -16.36
N VAL A 53 11.57 -9.83 -16.00
CA VAL A 53 12.71 -10.59 -15.49
C VAL A 53 12.80 -10.42 -13.97
N GLU A 54 11.69 -10.74 -13.29
CA GLU A 54 11.76 -11.29 -11.94
C GLU A 54 11.59 -12.80 -12.09
N ALA A 55 12.56 -13.58 -11.59
CA ALA A 55 12.61 -15.01 -11.84
C ALA A 55 11.36 -15.69 -11.26
N ARG A 56 10.64 -16.45 -12.11
CA ARG A 56 9.62 -17.38 -11.63
C ARG A 56 10.32 -18.55 -10.94
N ARG A 57 10.63 -18.39 -9.64
CA ARG A 57 10.88 -19.54 -8.74
C ARG A 57 9.74 -20.53 -8.98
N SER A 58 10.08 -21.79 -9.26
CA SER A 58 9.11 -22.79 -9.71
C SER A 58 8.11 -23.13 -8.61
N ASP A 59 6.91 -23.59 -8.98
CA ASP A 59 5.92 -24.04 -7.98
C ASP A 59 6.48 -25.20 -7.12
N SER A 60 7.42 -25.99 -7.65
CA SER A 60 8.17 -27.00 -6.89
C SER A 60 9.05 -26.41 -5.77
N TYR A 61 9.69 -25.26 -5.97
CA TYR A 61 10.47 -24.58 -4.92
C TYR A 61 9.55 -24.16 -3.76
N TYR A 62 8.39 -23.59 -4.07
CA TYR A 62 7.41 -23.21 -3.04
C TYR A 62 6.83 -24.43 -2.31
N GLN A 63 6.62 -25.56 -2.99
CA GLN A 63 6.21 -26.83 -2.36
C GLN A 63 7.30 -27.40 -1.44
N VAL A 64 8.56 -27.39 -1.86
CA VAL A 64 9.72 -27.79 -1.04
C VAL A 64 9.85 -26.89 0.20
N LYS A 65 9.78 -25.56 0.02
CA LYS A 65 9.81 -24.60 1.14
C LYS A 65 8.66 -24.83 2.12
N ALA A 66 7.43 -25.03 1.64
CA ALA A 66 6.29 -25.35 2.49
C ALA A 66 6.49 -26.66 3.27
N THR A 67 7.07 -27.68 2.62
CA THR A 67 7.30 -29.01 3.19
C THR A 67 8.41 -29.03 4.26
N ILE A 68 9.42 -28.18 4.12
CA ILE A 68 10.50 -28.02 5.10
C ILE A 68 10.04 -27.12 6.25
N PHE A 69 9.43 -25.97 5.96
CA PHE A 69 8.92 -25.04 6.98
C PHE A 69 7.81 -25.65 7.86
N GLY A 70 6.97 -26.54 7.31
CA GLY A 70 6.01 -27.30 8.11
C GLY A 70 6.68 -28.16 9.18
N ALA A 71 7.68 -28.95 8.77
CA ALA A 71 8.47 -29.76 9.71
C ALA A 71 9.30 -28.91 10.68
N LEU A 72 9.75 -27.72 10.27
CA LEU A 72 10.43 -26.76 11.14
C LEU A 72 9.53 -26.27 12.27
N ILE A 73 8.24 -26.01 12.00
CA ILE A 73 7.25 -25.64 13.03
C ILE A 73 6.87 -26.83 13.91
N GLU A 74 6.88 -28.06 13.38
CA GLU A 74 6.66 -29.27 14.19
C GLU A 74 7.86 -29.58 15.10
N ALA A 75 9.08 -29.20 14.70
CA ALA A 75 10.31 -29.38 15.46
C ALA A 75 10.62 -28.26 16.47
N ILE A 76 10.18 -27.02 16.22
CA ILE A 76 10.58 -25.82 16.98
C ILE A 76 9.39 -25.11 17.63
N ASP A 77 9.49 -24.90 18.95
CA ASP A 77 8.69 -23.90 19.66
C ASP A 77 9.17 -22.47 19.32
N LEU A 78 8.40 -21.77 18.48
CA LEU A 78 8.65 -20.38 18.09
C LEU A 78 8.80 -19.41 19.28
N ALA A 79 8.24 -19.73 20.46
CA ALA A 79 8.38 -18.93 21.68
C ALA A 79 9.71 -19.17 22.44
N GLN A 80 10.57 -20.07 21.94
CA GLN A 80 11.94 -20.25 22.43
C GLN A 80 12.94 -19.50 21.55
N LEU A 81 12.83 -19.59 20.21
CA LEU A 81 13.60 -18.75 19.28
C LEU A 81 13.47 -17.26 19.60
N SER A 82 12.28 -16.78 19.99
CA SER A 82 12.04 -15.38 20.34
C SER A 82 12.74 -14.90 21.63
N LYS A 83 13.51 -15.75 22.31
CA LYS A 83 14.32 -15.41 23.51
C LYS A 83 15.82 -15.36 23.20
N LEU A 84 16.24 -15.92 22.07
CA LEU A 84 17.61 -15.89 21.59
C LEU A 84 17.90 -14.56 20.88
N ASP A 85 19.17 -14.27 20.65
CA ASP A 85 19.57 -13.26 19.69
C ASP A 85 19.40 -13.77 18.24
N VAL A 86 19.46 -12.85 17.28
CA VAL A 86 19.14 -13.13 15.87
C VAL A 86 20.17 -14.05 15.21
N GLU A 87 21.44 -14.02 15.63
CA GLU A 87 22.47 -14.89 15.04
C GLU A 87 22.35 -16.31 15.60
N SER A 88 22.24 -16.48 16.92
CA SER A 88 22.00 -17.79 17.55
C SER A 88 20.73 -18.46 17.01
N ALA A 89 19.64 -17.70 16.87
CA ALA A 89 18.39 -18.20 16.29
C ALA A 89 18.54 -18.62 14.81
N ARG A 90 19.42 -17.96 14.04
CA ARG A 90 19.72 -18.30 12.65
C ARG A 90 20.57 -19.57 12.54
N GLU A 91 21.47 -19.81 13.50
CA GLU A 91 22.26 -21.04 13.58
C GLU A 91 21.38 -22.26 13.96
N GLU A 92 20.49 -22.14 14.95
CA GLU A 92 19.53 -23.22 15.28
C GLU A 92 18.61 -23.57 14.09
N ILE A 93 18.09 -22.55 13.38
CA ILE A 93 17.26 -22.76 12.18
C ILE A 93 18.09 -23.44 11.07
N ARG A 94 19.37 -23.06 10.89
CA ARG A 94 20.25 -23.68 9.89
C ARG A 94 20.43 -25.17 10.12
N ASP A 95 20.78 -25.56 11.34
CA ASP A 95 21.05 -26.96 11.66
C ASP A 95 19.80 -27.84 11.52
N ILE A 96 18.64 -27.35 11.98
CA ILE A 96 17.37 -28.08 11.88
C ILE A 96 16.86 -28.14 10.42
N VAL A 97 17.05 -27.08 9.61
CA VAL A 97 16.74 -27.14 8.17
C VAL A 97 17.63 -28.15 7.45
N ASN A 98 18.93 -28.21 7.79
CA ASN A 98 19.87 -29.19 7.23
C ASN A 98 19.48 -30.64 7.61
N GLU A 99 19.09 -30.88 8.86
CA GLU A 99 18.59 -32.18 9.31
C GLU A 99 17.29 -32.58 8.57
N ILE A 100 16.33 -31.67 8.42
CA ILE A 100 15.07 -31.92 7.69
C ILE A 100 15.34 -32.25 6.21
N ILE A 101 16.27 -31.56 5.55
CA ILE A 101 16.67 -31.83 4.15
C ILE A 101 17.26 -33.24 4.02
N ALA A 102 18.14 -33.64 4.96
CA ALA A 102 18.74 -34.96 4.99
C ALA A 102 17.70 -36.07 5.23
N ILE A 103 16.83 -35.91 6.25
CA ILE A 103 15.76 -36.88 6.56
C ILE A 103 14.80 -37.05 5.38
N LYS A 104 14.38 -35.95 4.76
CA LYS A 104 13.44 -35.98 3.62
C LYS A 104 14.11 -36.34 2.27
N ASN A 105 15.43 -36.58 2.25
CA ASN A 105 16.21 -36.96 1.07
C ASN A 105 16.00 -36.00 -0.13
N ILE A 106 15.89 -34.69 0.16
CA ILE A 106 15.60 -33.68 -0.87
C ILE A 106 16.91 -33.29 -1.56
N VAL A 107 17.04 -33.66 -2.83
CA VAL A 107 18.22 -33.32 -3.66
C VAL A 107 18.07 -31.91 -4.20
N MET A 108 19.00 -31.03 -3.81
CA MET A 108 19.16 -29.67 -4.33
C MET A 108 20.65 -29.29 -4.35
N SER A 109 21.02 -28.20 -5.03
CA SER A 109 22.38 -27.66 -4.96
C SER A 109 22.61 -26.86 -3.68
N ILE A 110 23.88 -26.67 -3.29
CA ILE A 110 24.27 -25.87 -2.11
C ILE A 110 23.76 -24.42 -2.23
N ALA A 111 23.69 -23.88 -3.45
CA ALA A 111 23.16 -22.53 -3.69
C ALA A 111 21.65 -22.44 -3.46
N GLU A 112 20.87 -23.44 -3.92
CA GLU A 112 19.43 -23.52 -3.65
C GLU A 112 19.16 -23.78 -2.17
N GLN A 113 20.03 -24.52 -1.48
CA GLN A 113 19.95 -24.80 -0.05
C GLN A 113 20.15 -23.52 0.78
N GLU A 114 21.22 -22.74 0.53
CA GLU A 114 21.43 -21.45 1.22
C GLU A 114 20.36 -20.42 0.85
N GLU A 115 19.93 -20.33 -0.42
CA GLU A 115 18.82 -19.45 -0.82
C GLU A 115 17.54 -19.79 -0.04
N LEU A 116 17.19 -21.08 0.06
CA LEU A 116 16.05 -21.58 0.82
C LEU A 116 16.18 -21.32 2.33
N LEU A 117 17.38 -21.44 2.88
CA LEU A 117 17.66 -21.25 4.31
C LEU A 117 17.47 -19.77 4.69
N ASP A 118 18.00 -18.84 3.90
CA ASP A 118 17.73 -17.40 4.07
C ASP A 118 16.24 -17.08 3.86
N ASP A 119 15.59 -17.71 2.87
CA ASP A 119 14.14 -17.60 2.64
C ASP A 119 13.33 -18.04 3.88
N ILE A 120 13.79 -19.06 4.62
CA ILE A 120 13.16 -19.58 5.83
C ILE A 120 13.47 -18.70 7.05
N CYS A 121 14.73 -18.27 7.24
CA CYS A 121 15.12 -17.36 8.31
C CYS A 121 14.37 -16.02 8.22
N ASN A 122 14.17 -15.49 7.01
CA ASN A 122 13.34 -14.30 6.78
C ASN A 122 11.86 -14.54 7.18
N ASP A 123 11.30 -15.74 6.93
CA ASP A 123 9.94 -16.09 7.32
C ASP A 123 9.79 -16.26 8.85
N VAL A 124 10.80 -16.81 9.53
CA VAL A 124 10.78 -17.09 10.99
C VAL A 124 11.15 -15.87 11.83
N LEU A 125 12.15 -15.07 11.42
CA LEU A 125 12.70 -13.97 12.21
C LEU A 125 12.33 -12.58 11.66
N GLY A 126 12.38 -12.40 10.34
CA GLY A 126 12.17 -11.13 9.64
C GLY A 126 10.71 -10.86 9.22
N TYR A 127 10.52 -10.19 8.09
CA TYR A 127 9.23 -9.89 7.46
C TYR A 127 8.90 -10.83 6.27
N GLY A 128 9.58 -11.97 6.18
CA GLY A 128 9.33 -13.01 5.17
C GLY A 128 9.51 -12.51 3.74
N PRO A 129 8.56 -12.77 2.82
CA PRO A 129 8.67 -12.35 1.42
C PRO A 129 8.75 -10.83 1.20
N LEU A 130 8.57 -10.01 2.23
CA LEU A 130 8.65 -8.54 2.15
C LEU A 130 10.08 -8.00 2.25
N GLU A 131 11.04 -8.75 2.80
CA GLU A 131 12.41 -8.24 3.02
C GLU A 131 13.08 -7.67 1.75
N PRO A 132 13.00 -8.31 0.56
CA PRO A 132 13.58 -7.75 -0.67
C PRO A 132 12.92 -6.42 -1.12
N LEU A 133 11.67 -6.16 -0.71
CA LEU A 133 10.96 -4.91 -0.99
C LEU A 133 11.25 -3.83 0.07
N LEU A 134 11.46 -4.24 1.32
CA LEU A 134 11.86 -3.36 2.41
C LEU A 134 13.32 -2.88 2.25
N ALA A 135 14.20 -3.71 1.69
CA ALA A 135 15.57 -3.31 1.31
C ALA A 135 15.62 -2.26 0.17
N ARG A 136 14.61 -2.24 -0.72
CA ARG A 136 14.61 -1.42 -1.96
C ARG A 136 14.18 0.04 -1.75
N ASP A 137 15.12 0.96 -1.78
CA ASP A 137 14.85 2.40 -1.55
C ASP A 137 14.15 3.13 -2.70
N ASP A 138 13.95 2.48 -3.85
CA ASP A 138 13.17 3.02 -4.99
C ASP A 138 11.64 2.93 -4.78
N ILE A 139 11.19 2.07 -3.86
CA ILE A 139 9.78 1.83 -3.55
C ILE A 139 9.24 2.88 -2.57
N ALA A 140 8.08 3.46 -2.88
CA ALA A 140 7.36 4.38 -2.01
C ALA A 140 6.38 3.63 -1.09
N ASP A 141 5.40 2.92 -1.67
CA ASP A 141 4.38 2.16 -0.93
C ASP A 141 4.41 0.68 -1.36
N ILE A 142 4.20 -0.24 -0.41
CA ILE A 142 4.00 -1.68 -0.63
C ILE A 142 2.57 -2.01 -0.19
N MET A 143 1.80 -2.73 -1.02
CA MET A 143 0.40 -3.08 -0.77
C MET A 143 0.20 -4.59 -0.99
N VAL A 144 -0.24 -5.28 0.05
CA VAL A 144 -0.53 -6.72 0.03
C VAL A 144 -2.03 -6.93 0.19
N ASN A 145 -2.64 -7.67 -0.76
CA ASN A 145 -4.06 -8.02 -0.75
C ASN A 145 -4.17 -9.55 -0.73
N GLY A 146 -4.17 -10.13 0.48
CA GLY A 146 -4.04 -11.57 0.68
C GLY A 146 -2.68 -12.14 0.24
N ALA A 147 -2.47 -13.44 0.49
CA ALA A 147 -1.19 -14.10 0.23
C ALA A 147 -0.74 -14.07 -1.25
N GLY A 148 -1.68 -14.08 -2.19
CA GLY A 148 -1.41 -14.26 -3.62
C GLY A 148 -1.12 -12.99 -4.43
N THR A 149 -1.25 -11.79 -3.85
CA THR A 149 -1.09 -10.53 -4.59
C THR A 149 -0.38 -9.43 -3.80
N VAL A 150 0.82 -9.08 -4.25
CA VAL A 150 1.61 -7.94 -3.77
C VAL A 150 1.80 -6.91 -4.90
N PHE A 151 1.59 -5.64 -4.57
CA PHE A 151 1.87 -4.49 -5.42
C PHE A 151 2.89 -3.57 -4.75
N ILE A 152 3.62 -2.81 -5.57
CA ILE A 152 4.53 -1.75 -5.13
C ILE A 152 4.29 -0.47 -5.94
N GLU A 153 4.46 0.69 -5.32
CA GLU A 153 4.57 1.95 -6.03
C GLU A 153 6.06 2.31 -6.22
N VAL A 154 6.48 2.46 -7.47
CA VAL A 154 7.80 2.99 -7.85
C VAL A 154 7.58 4.19 -8.75
N GLY A 155 8.12 5.36 -8.37
CA GLY A 155 8.04 6.59 -9.16
C GLY A 155 6.61 7.05 -9.49
N GLY A 156 5.65 6.92 -8.56
CA GLY A 156 4.26 7.30 -8.79
C GLY A 156 3.44 6.31 -9.62
N LYS A 157 3.95 5.08 -9.83
CA LYS A 157 3.27 4.03 -10.60
C LYS A 157 3.16 2.74 -9.80
N ILE A 158 1.92 2.28 -9.61
CA ILE A 158 1.61 0.97 -9.01
C ILE A 158 1.95 -0.14 -10.00
N GLN A 159 2.69 -1.14 -9.55
CA GLN A 159 3.13 -2.30 -10.33
C GLN A 159 2.89 -3.58 -9.50
N LYS A 160 2.43 -4.67 -10.14
CA LYS A 160 2.30 -5.98 -9.48
C LYS A 160 3.65 -6.70 -9.52
N THR A 161 4.10 -7.23 -8.38
CA THR A 161 5.38 -7.95 -8.27
C THR A 161 5.21 -9.44 -8.57
N GLY A 162 6.33 -10.16 -8.73
CA GLY A 162 6.32 -11.63 -8.73
C GLY A 162 6.10 -12.26 -7.34
N ILE A 163 6.25 -11.48 -6.27
CA ILE A 163 6.30 -11.97 -4.88
C ILE A 163 4.92 -12.41 -4.37
N ARG A 164 4.91 -13.50 -3.60
CA ARG A 164 3.73 -14.10 -2.94
C ARG A 164 4.12 -14.66 -1.57
N PHE A 165 3.14 -14.73 -0.69
CA PHE A 165 3.20 -15.54 0.54
C PHE A 165 2.68 -16.95 0.23
N ARG A 166 3.08 -17.93 1.04
CA ARG A 166 2.64 -19.32 0.95
C ARG A 166 1.14 -19.45 1.19
N ASP A 167 0.63 -18.77 2.22
CA ASP A 167 -0.77 -18.78 2.64
C ASP A 167 -1.14 -17.52 3.44
N ASN A 168 -2.43 -17.36 3.74
CA ASN A 168 -2.94 -16.22 4.51
C ASN A 168 -2.51 -16.25 6.00
N GLN A 169 -2.10 -17.41 6.54
CA GLN A 169 -1.63 -17.53 7.92
C GLN A 169 -0.21 -16.96 8.06
N GLN A 170 0.67 -17.19 7.08
CA GLN A 170 2.00 -16.56 7.03
C GLN A 170 1.87 -15.03 7.04
N LEU A 171 0.98 -14.48 6.20
CA LEU A 171 0.72 -13.04 6.17
C LEU A 171 0.14 -12.53 7.50
N LEU A 172 -0.80 -13.25 8.10
CA LEU A 172 -1.35 -12.92 9.42
C LEU A 172 -0.26 -12.91 10.51
N ASN A 173 0.61 -13.92 10.53
CA ASN A 173 1.74 -14.01 11.47
C ASN A 173 2.72 -12.85 11.30
N ILE A 174 3.00 -12.44 10.05
CA ILE A 174 3.87 -11.27 9.76
C ILE A 174 3.21 -9.96 10.20
N CYS A 175 1.91 -9.77 9.94
CA CYS A 175 1.14 -8.63 10.46
C CYS A 175 1.21 -8.58 12.00
N GLN A 176 1.02 -9.73 12.67
CA GLN A 176 1.10 -9.83 14.13
C GLN A 176 2.51 -9.55 14.66
N ARG A 177 3.57 -10.02 13.98
CA ARG A 177 4.98 -9.74 14.35
C ARG A 177 5.28 -8.24 14.29
N ILE A 178 4.93 -7.58 13.18
CA ILE A 178 5.10 -6.13 12.97
C ILE A 178 4.34 -5.32 14.04
N VAL A 179 3.09 -5.70 14.31
CA VAL A 179 2.23 -4.98 15.26
C VAL A 179 2.67 -5.23 16.72
N SER A 180 3.21 -6.41 17.03
CA SER A 180 3.74 -6.72 18.37
C SER A 180 5.04 -5.97 18.69
N GLN A 181 5.90 -5.73 17.70
CA GLN A 181 7.13 -4.94 17.88
C GLN A 181 6.87 -3.50 18.37
N VAL A 182 5.69 -2.93 18.09
CA VAL A 182 5.26 -1.62 18.60
C VAL A 182 4.33 -1.70 19.81
N GLY A 183 4.28 -2.85 20.50
CA GLY A 183 3.47 -3.06 21.71
C GLY A 183 1.96 -3.06 21.48
N ARG A 184 1.52 -3.36 20.25
CA ARG A 184 0.09 -3.43 19.86
C ARG A 184 -0.32 -4.88 19.58
N ARG A 185 -1.59 -5.10 19.26
CA ARG A 185 -2.16 -6.39 18.83
C ARG A 185 -3.01 -6.22 17.58
N VAL A 186 -3.17 -7.31 16.82
CA VAL A 186 -4.06 -7.41 15.67
C VAL A 186 -4.57 -8.85 15.58
N ASP A 187 -5.90 -9.01 15.71
CA ASP A 187 -6.59 -10.30 15.86
C ASP A 187 -8.08 -10.11 15.53
N GLU A 188 -8.89 -11.18 15.62
CA GLU A 188 -10.32 -11.13 15.29
C GLU A 188 -11.14 -10.14 16.14
N SER A 189 -10.67 -9.82 17.36
CA SER A 189 -11.29 -8.82 18.24
C SER A 189 -10.85 -7.38 17.93
N SER A 190 -9.62 -7.23 17.43
CA SER A 190 -8.99 -5.96 17.05
C SER A 190 -8.47 -6.01 15.59
N PRO A 191 -9.37 -6.09 14.59
CA PRO A 191 -9.00 -6.47 13.22
C PRO A 191 -8.38 -5.37 12.36
N ILE A 192 -8.16 -4.16 12.90
CA ILE A 192 -7.44 -3.06 12.23
C ILE A 192 -6.35 -2.55 13.17
N CYS A 193 -5.13 -2.39 12.69
CA CYS A 193 -4.05 -1.81 13.48
C CYS A 193 -3.06 -0.98 12.64
N ASP A 194 -2.75 0.23 13.13
CA ASP A 194 -1.62 1.03 12.65
C ASP A 194 -0.36 0.73 13.45
N ALA A 195 0.78 0.62 12.79
CA ALA A 195 2.09 0.37 13.38
C ALA A 195 3.21 1.17 12.66
N ARG A 196 4.45 1.01 13.14
CA ARG A 196 5.66 1.51 12.47
C ARG A 196 6.75 0.45 12.51
N LEU A 197 7.53 0.37 11.45
CA LEU A 197 8.74 -0.44 11.40
C LEU A 197 9.93 0.33 11.99
N ALA A 198 11.02 -0.38 12.28
CA ALA A 198 12.25 0.18 12.86
C ALA A 198 12.94 1.24 11.98
N ASP A 199 12.71 1.22 10.66
CA ASP A 199 13.19 2.22 9.69
C ASP A 199 12.35 3.53 9.71
N GLY A 200 11.25 3.57 10.49
CA GLY A 200 10.31 4.69 10.55
C GLY A 200 9.15 4.62 9.54
N SER A 201 9.12 3.60 8.68
CA SER A 201 8.02 3.34 7.74
C SER A 201 6.71 3.08 8.47
N ARG A 202 5.60 3.49 7.87
CA ARG A 202 4.26 3.39 8.49
C ARG A 202 3.51 2.19 7.94
N VAL A 203 2.88 1.43 8.82
CA VAL A 203 2.16 0.21 8.48
C VAL A 203 0.70 0.35 8.88
N ASN A 204 -0.20 -0.07 8.00
CA ASN A 204 -1.60 -0.33 8.33
C ASN A 204 -1.90 -1.80 7.98
N ALA A 205 -2.43 -2.56 8.94
CA ALA A 205 -2.81 -3.95 8.80
C ALA A 205 -4.31 -4.12 9.06
N ILE A 206 -4.98 -4.91 8.21
CA ILE A 206 -6.39 -5.29 8.35
C ILE A 206 -6.46 -6.81 8.22
N VAL A 207 -7.14 -7.48 9.16
CA VAL A 207 -7.23 -8.94 9.23
C VAL A 207 -8.70 -9.41 9.20
N PRO A 208 -8.98 -10.70 8.96
CA PRO A 208 -10.30 -11.27 9.19
C PRO A 208 -10.81 -10.96 10.63
N PRO A 209 -12.12 -10.73 10.82
CA PRO A 209 -13.20 -10.91 9.85
C PRO A 209 -13.42 -9.75 8.86
N LEU A 210 -12.69 -8.62 8.98
CA LEU A 210 -12.90 -7.47 8.09
C LEU A 210 -12.26 -7.63 6.70
N ALA A 211 -11.10 -8.30 6.63
CA ALA A 211 -10.42 -8.59 5.38
C ALA A 211 -10.92 -9.93 4.80
N ILE A 212 -12.03 -9.88 4.03
CA ILE A 212 -12.80 -11.05 3.56
C ILE A 212 -11.93 -12.01 2.71
N ASP A 213 -11.14 -11.47 1.79
CA ASP A 213 -10.26 -12.25 0.90
C ASP A 213 -8.96 -12.75 1.58
N GLY A 214 -8.83 -12.53 2.90
CA GLY A 214 -7.62 -12.72 3.67
C GLY A 214 -6.94 -11.40 4.07
N PRO A 215 -5.93 -11.44 4.95
CA PRO A 215 -5.32 -10.22 5.49
C PRO A 215 -4.81 -9.25 4.42
N ALA A 216 -4.93 -7.96 4.71
CA ALA A 216 -4.37 -6.88 3.91
C ALA A 216 -3.33 -6.09 4.71
N LEU A 217 -2.26 -5.66 4.04
CA LEU A 217 -1.14 -4.96 4.67
C LEU A 217 -0.63 -3.86 3.73
N THR A 218 -0.64 -2.61 4.19
CA THR A 218 -0.05 -1.48 3.47
C THR A 218 1.12 -0.91 4.25
N ILE A 219 2.30 -0.87 3.63
CA ILE A 219 3.52 -0.28 4.19
C ILE A 219 3.90 0.92 3.34
N ARG A 220 3.75 2.13 3.88
CA ARG A 220 4.33 3.35 3.27
C ARG A 220 5.73 3.56 3.80
N LYS A 221 6.72 3.45 2.92
CA LYS A 221 8.13 3.58 3.26
C LYS A 221 8.49 5.02 3.62
N PHE A 222 9.36 5.18 4.61
CA PHE A 222 9.96 6.47 4.90
C PHE A 222 11.15 6.69 3.96
N LYS A 223 11.06 7.66 3.03
CA LYS A 223 12.19 7.98 2.14
C LYS A 223 13.39 8.47 2.96
N LYS A 224 14.51 7.75 2.84
CA LYS A 224 15.80 8.11 3.46
C LYS A 224 16.34 9.43 2.88
N ASP A 225 16.15 9.64 1.58
CA ASP A 225 16.48 10.89 0.89
C ASP A 225 15.56 12.03 1.34
N LYS A 226 16.02 12.77 2.35
CA LYS A 226 15.47 14.08 2.72
C LYS A 226 15.82 15.08 1.63
N LEU A 227 14.82 15.56 0.91
CA LEU A 227 15.03 16.55 -0.15
C LEU A 227 15.70 17.80 0.41
N THR A 228 16.86 18.16 -0.15
CA THR A 228 17.55 19.40 0.22
C THR A 228 16.84 20.59 -0.40
N LEU A 229 16.97 21.76 0.22
CA LEU A 229 16.37 22.99 -0.32
C LEU A 229 16.90 23.31 -1.74
N ASP A 230 18.16 22.98 -2.02
CA ASP A 230 18.78 23.13 -3.35
C ASP A 230 18.18 22.14 -4.37
N GLN A 231 17.76 20.94 -3.94
CA GLN A 231 17.02 20.00 -4.80
C GLN A 231 15.61 20.53 -5.10
N LEU A 232 14.92 21.12 -4.11
CA LEU A 232 13.60 21.74 -4.33
C LEU A 232 13.67 22.91 -5.33
N VAL A 233 14.74 23.72 -5.30
CA VAL A 233 15.00 24.74 -6.33
C VAL A 233 15.28 24.11 -7.70
N LYS A 234 16.12 23.07 -7.77
CA LYS A 234 16.42 22.37 -9.03
C LYS A 234 15.21 21.67 -9.65
N PHE A 235 14.25 21.24 -8.84
CA PHE A 235 12.98 20.66 -9.31
C PHE A 235 11.91 21.73 -9.64
N GLY A 236 12.20 23.02 -9.46
CA GLY A 236 11.24 24.11 -9.68
C GLY A 236 10.08 24.15 -8.68
N ALA A 237 10.18 23.42 -7.57
CA ALA A 237 9.17 23.38 -6.51
C ALA A 237 9.15 24.67 -5.65
N ILE A 238 10.26 25.42 -5.66
CA ILE A 238 10.39 26.75 -5.07
C ILE A 238 11.40 27.58 -5.88
N SER A 239 11.24 28.90 -5.92
CA SER A 239 12.23 29.77 -6.55
C SER A 239 13.49 29.94 -5.66
N PRO A 240 14.64 30.36 -6.23
CA PRO A 240 15.85 30.62 -5.45
C PRO A 240 15.63 31.64 -4.31
N GLU A 241 14.81 32.66 -4.55
CA GLU A 241 14.47 33.71 -3.59
C GLU A 241 13.56 33.16 -2.49
N GLY A 242 12.57 32.33 -2.84
CA GLY A 242 11.72 31.62 -1.89
C GLY A 242 12.52 30.68 -0.98
N ALA A 243 13.52 29.99 -1.54
CA ALA A 243 14.47 29.20 -0.76
C ALA A 243 15.30 30.07 0.20
N GLN A 244 15.82 31.22 -0.27
CA GLN A 244 16.56 32.15 0.59
C GLN A 244 15.69 32.67 1.75
N ILE A 245 14.42 32.97 1.50
CA ILE A 245 13.43 33.35 2.52
C ILE A 245 13.24 32.23 3.55
N LEU A 246 13.06 30.97 3.12
CA LEU A 246 12.96 29.83 4.03
C LEU A 246 14.22 29.63 4.88
N GLN A 247 15.42 29.84 4.32
CA GLN A 247 16.66 29.80 5.11
C GLN A 247 16.71 30.89 6.20
N ILE A 248 16.24 32.10 5.89
CA ILE A 248 16.18 33.21 6.86
C ILE A 248 15.19 32.87 7.97
N ILE A 249 13.96 32.48 7.60
CA ILE A 249 12.87 32.04 8.48
C ILE A 249 13.34 30.94 9.45
N GLY A 250 14.08 29.94 8.95
CA GLY A 250 14.67 28.89 9.78
C GLY A 250 15.75 29.40 10.74
N ARG A 251 16.64 30.29 10.28
CA ARG A 251 17.69 30.91 11.12
C ARG A 251 17.10 31.76 12.25
N VAL A 252 16.02 32.50 12.00
CA VAL A 252 15.33 33.33 13.03
C VAL A 252 14.28 32.54 13.84
N ARG A 253 14.11 31.24 13.57
CA ARG A 253 13.17 30.34 14.27
C ARG A 253 11.72 30.82 14.25
N CYS A 254 11.26 31.37 13.13
CA CYS A 254 9.83 31.67 12.96
C CYS A 254 9.00 30.38 12.96
N ASN A 255 7.78 30.45 13.50
CA ASN A 255 6.80 29.37 13.38
C ASN A 255 6.24 29.35 11.94
N VAL A 256 6.28 28.19 11.29
CA VAL A 256 5.86 28.01 9.89
C VAL A 256 4.86 26.84 9.80
N LEU A 257 3.81 27.02 9.01
CA LEU A 257 2.88 25.96 8.62
C LEU A 257 2.95 25.75 7.10
N ILE A 258 3.31 24.54 6.67
CA ILE A 258 3.25 24.14 5.26
C ILE A 258 1.91 23.43 5.02
N SER A 259 1.10 23.97 4.13
CA SER A 259 -0.26 23.48 3.81
C SER A 259 -0.39 23.09 2.33
N GLY A 260 -1.46 22.37 1.97
CA GLY A 260 -1.64 21.78 0.65
C GLY A 260 -2.34 20.41 0.69
N GLY A 261 -2.78 19.91 -0.48
CA GLY A 261 -3.55 18.68 -0.62
C GLY A 261 -2.79 17.39 -0.28
N THR A 262 -3.50 16.25 -0.27
CA THR A 262 -2.86 14.93 -0.11
C THR A 262 -1.86 14.68 -1.24
N GLY A 263 -0.68 14.14 -0.92
CA GLY A 263 0.41 13.90 -1.88
C GLY A 263 1.26 15.14 -2.25
N SER A 264 0.88 16.36 -1.85
CA SER A 264 1.51 17.61 -2.32
C SER A 264 2.91 17.95 -1.75
N GLY A 265 3.72 16.98 -1.34
CA GLY A 265 5.12 17.21 -0.91
C GLY A 265 5.31 18.09 0.34
N LYS A 266 4.39 18.06 1.31
CA LYS A 266 4.46 18.88 2.55
C LYS A 266 5.47 18.40 3.61
N THR A 267 6.16 17.30 3.38
CA THR A 267 6.96 16.56 4.38
C THR A 267 8.19 15.99 3.72
#